data_AF-A0A6A4KGA7-F1
#
_entry.id   AF-A0A6A4KGA7-F1
#
_cell.length_a   1.000
_cell.length_b   1.000
_cell.length_c   1.000
_cell.angle_alpha   90.00
_cell.angle_beta   90.00
_cell.angle_gamma   90.00
#
_symmetry.space_group_name_H-M   'P 1'
#
loop_
_entity.id
_entity.type
_entity.pdbx_description
1 polymer ?
#
loop_
_entity_poly.entity_id
_entity_poly.type
_entity_poly.pdbx_seq_one_letter_code
_entity_poly.pdbx_strand_id
1 'polypeptide(L)'
;ELGKRFFPRCSEVLNKMMDDDDRSELAYIQNETQEERQLKKRRYMELQDVITKAFHEDKKEFSKCINIQSSSSSTSIGGVGRPNGKLSLKK
;
A
#
# COMPACT_ATOMS: atom_id res chain seq x y z
N GLU A 1 11.55 -6.21 0.68
CA GLU A 1 11.23 -4.76 0.57
C GLU A 1 10.01 -4.42 -0.29
N LEU A 2 9.79 -5.05 -1.45
CA LEU A 2 8.69 -4.67 -2.37
C LEU A 2 7.30 -4.63 -1.73
N GLY A 3 6.97 -5.59 -0.86
CA GLY A 3 5.70 -5.60 -0.11
C GLY A 3 5.49 -4.30 0.68
N LYS A 4 6.49 -3.84 1.44
CA LYS A 4 6.40 -2.58 2.21
C LYS A 4 6.20 -1.35 1.33
N ARG A 5 6.69 -1.38 0.08
CA ARG A 5 6.62 -0.24 -0.84
C ARG A 5 5.27 -0.12 -1.55
N PHE A 6 4.67 -1.25 -1.92
CA PHE A 6 3.42 -1.26 -2.70
C PHE A 6 2.18 -1.62 -1.86
N PHE A 7 2.40 -2.36 -0.77
CA PHE A 7 1.36 -2.86 0.13
C PHE A 7 1.82 -2.68 1.59
N PRO A 8 2.03 -1.44 2.05
CA PRO A 8 2.55 -1.17 3.38
C PRO A 8 1.67 -1.77 4.49
N ARG A 9 0.33 -1.74 4.33
CA ARG A 9 -0.59 -2.27 5.34
C ARG A 9 -0.59 -3.79 5.36
N CYS A 10 -0.60 -4.44 4.19
CA CYS A 10 -0.42 -5.89 4.14
C CYS A 10 0.89 -6.32 4.79
N SER A 11 1.98 -5.60 4.53
CA SER A 11 3.28 -5.94 5.11
C SER A 11 3.29 -5.79 6.63
N GLU A 12 2.62 -4.78 7.19
CA GLU A 12 2.51 -4.62 8.64
C GLU A 12 1.71 -5.77 9.26
N VAL A 13 0.58 -6.11 8.65
CA VAL A 13 -0.29 -7.22 9.06
C VAL A 13 0.48 -8.55 9.04
N LEU A 14 1.27 -8.81 7.99
CA LEU A 14 2.13 -10.00 7.91
C LEU A 14 3.28 -9.99 8.92
N ASN A 15 3.89 -8.83 9.21
CA ASN A 15 4.96 -8.77 10.22
C ASN A 15 4.40 -9.12 11.61
N LYS A 16 3.22 -8.60 11.98
CA LYS A 16 2.56 -8.92 13.25
C LYS A 16 2.32 -10.42 13.40
N MET A 17 1.77 -11.07 12.38
CA MET A 17 1.60 -12.54 12.40
C MET A 17 2.90 -13.32 12.59
N MET A 18 4.01 -12.79 12.10
CA MET A 18 5.31 -13.45 12.23
C MET A 18 5.95 -13.20 13.59
N ASP A 19 5.67 -12.04 14.19
CA ASP A 19 6.19 -11.62 15.49
C ASP A 19 5.35 -12.21 16.65
N ASP A 20 4.05 -12.42 16.44
CA ASP A 20 3.11 -12.99 17.40
C ASP A 20 3.22 -14.53 17.48
N ASP A 21 2.82 -15.11 18.61
CA ASP A 21 2.76 -16.58 18.84
C ASP A 21 1.78 -17.32 17.90
N ASP A 22 1.01 -16.57 17.09
CA ASP A 22 0.05 -17.04 16.08
C ASP A 22 0.67 -18.00 15.04
N ARG A 23 2.00 -18.00 14.88
CA ARG A 23 2.72 -18.98 14.03
C ARG A 23 2.41 -20.42 14.43
N SER A 24 2.25 -20.69 15.72
CA SER A 24 1.93 -22.03 16.23
C SER A 24 0.46 -22.39 16.02
N GLU A 25 -0.43 -21.39 16.05
CA GLU A 25 -1.86 -21.57 15.78
C GLU A 25 -2.14 -21.86 14.29
N LEU A 26 -1.28 -21.44 13.37
CA LEU A 26 -1.46 -21.71 11.92
C LEU A 26 -0.71 -22.94 11.40
N ALA A 27 0.27 -23.46 12.15
CA ALA A 27 1.01 -24.65 11.76
C ALA A 27 0.11 -25.89 11.80
N TYR A 28 0.02 -26.65 10.72
CA TYR A 28 -0.73 -27.90 10.71
C TYR A 28 0.03 -28.97 11.50
N ILE A 29 -0.50 -29.41 12.64
CA ILE A 29 0.08 -30.51 13.43
C ILE A 29 -0.70 -31.79 13.07
N GLN A 30 0.02 -32.82 12.64
CA GLN A 30 -0.53 -34.06 12.09
C GLN A 30 -1.50 -34.79 13.05
N ASN A 31 -1.46 -34.49 14.35
CA ASN A 31 -2.23 -35.15 15.41
C ASN A 31 -3.22 -34.22 16.16
N GLU A 32 -3.75 -33.19 15.50
CA GLU A 32 -4.74 -32.30 16.13
C GLU A 32 -6.08 -32.98 16.43
N THR A 33 -6.66 -32.61 17.57
CA THR A 33 -8.06 -32.89 17.90
C THR A 33 -9.00 -32.13 16.95
N GLN A 34 -10.24 -32.59 16.84
CA GLN A 34 -11.24 -31.93 16.01
C GLN A 34 -11.48 -30.48 16.47
N GLU A 35 -11.44 -30.22 17.77
CA GLU A 35 -11.66 -28.89 18.35
C GLU A 35 -10.53 -27.92 18.00
N GLU A 36 -9.27 -28.36 18.12
CA GLU A 36 -8.10 -27.57 17.71
C GLU A 36 -8.18 -27.21 16.23
N ARG A 37 -8.54 -28.17 15.36
CA ARG A 37 -8.71 -27.90 13.92
C ARG A 37 -9.76 -26.83 13.64
N GLN A 38 -10.89 -26.85 14.35
CA GLN A 38 -11.93 -25.84 14.18
C GLN A 38 -11.48 -24.46 14.69
N LEU A 39 -10.73 -24.42 15.79
CA LEU A 39 -10.14 -23.20 16.31
C LEU A 39 -9.17 -22.58 15.30
N LYS A 40 -8.24 -23.37 14.77
CA LYS A 40 -7.28 -22.93 13.74
C LYS A 40 -7.98 -22.44 12.49
N LYS A 41 -9.04 -23.12 12.05
CA LYS A 41 -9.85 -22.68 10.91
C LYS A 41 -10.48 -21.31 11.15
N ARG A 42 -11.04 -21.05 12.34
CA ARG A 42 -11.60 -19.73 12.67
C ARG A 42 -10.53 -18.64 12.66
N ARG A 43 -9.39 -18.90 13.30
CA ARG A 43 -8.24 -17.98 13.30
C ARG A 43 -7.75 -17.66 11.90
N TYR A 44 -7.61 -18.68 11.06
CA TYR A 44 -7.24 -18.48 9.65
C TYR A 44 -8.25 -17.58 8.92
N MET A 45 -9.55 -17.78 9.13
CA MET A 45 -10.58 -16.95 8.48
C MET A 45 -10.54 -15.49 8.96
N GLU A 46 -10.36 -15.26 10.27
CA GLU A 46 -10.19 -13.91 10.83
C GLU A 46 -8.97 -13.22 10.20
N LEU A 47 -7.86 -13.94 10.10
CA LEU A 47 -6.63 -13.42 9.54
C LEU A 47 -6.74 -13.11 8.04
N GLN A 48 -7.40 -14.00 7.30
CA GLN A 48 -7.68 -13.81 5.89
C GLN A 48 -8.51 -12.53 5.67
N ASP A 49 -9.51 -12.27 6.51
CA ASP A 49 -10.32 -11.05 6.43
C ASP A 49 -9.48 -9.79 6.62
N VAL A 50 -8.63 -9.77 7.65
CA VAL A 50 -7.74 -8.63 7.94
C VAL A 50 -6.77 -8.37 6.78
N ILE A 51 -6.13 -9.41 6.23
CA ILE A 51 -5.23 -9.27 5.06
C ILE A 51 -6.01 -8.76 3.85
N THR A 52 -7.18 -9.33 3.59
CA THR A 52 -8.02 -8.96 2.44
C THR A 52 -8.41 -7.49 2.52
N LYS A 53 -8.81 -7.02 3.69
CA LYS A 53 -9.14 -5.61 3.91
C LYS A 53 -7.93 -4.70 3.67
N ALA A 54 -6.79 -5.03 4.28
CA ALA A 54 -5.54 -4.26 4.10
C ALA A 54 -5.13 -4.18 2.62
N PHE A 55 -5.27 -5.27 1.88
CA PHE A 55 -4.98 -5.32 0.45
C PHE A 55 -5.85 -4.36 -0.37
N HIS A 56 -7.16 -4.34 -0.12
CA HIS A 56 -8.06 -3.44 -0.83
C HIS A 56 -7.75 -1.97 -0.53
N GLU A 57 -7.36 -1.66 0.70
CA GLU A 57 -7.00 -0.31 1.10
C GLU A 57 -5.68 0.13 0.45
N ASP A 58 -4.65 -0.71 0.48
CA ASP A 58 -3.37 -0.46 -0.19
C ASP A 58 -3.57 -0.26 -1.70
N LYS A 59 -4.37 -1.13 -2.34
CA LYS A 59 -4.70 -1.03 -3.76
C LYS A 59 -5.42 0.28 -4.09
N LYS A 60 -6.38 0.71 -3.25
CA LYS A 60 -7.12 1.95 -3.44
C LYS A 60 -6.20 3.17 -3.33
N GLU A 61 -5.34 3.21 -2.32
CA GLU A 61 -4.42 4.33 -2.12
C GLU A 61 -3.37 4.42 -3.23
N PHE A 62 -2.81 3.28 -3.64
CA PHE A 62 -1.86 3.24 -4.75
C PHE A 62 -2.49 3.75 -6.06
N SER A 63 -3.72 3.35 -6.36
CA SER A 63 -4.47 3.82 -7.53
C SER A 63 -4.70 5.34 -7.46
N LYS A 64 -5.00 5.89 -6.28
CA LYS A 64 -5.19 7.33 -6.07
C LYS A 64 -3.90 8.11 -6.31
N CYS A 65 -2.76 7.63 -5.82
CA CYS A 65 -1.45 8.27 -6.04
C CYS A 65 -1.10 8.40 -7.53
N ILE A 66 -1.35 7.35 -8.33
CA ILE A 66 -1.12 7.39 -9.79
C ILE A 66 -1.97 8.48 -10.46
N ASN A 67 -3.25 8.61 -10.07
CA ASN A 67 -4.14 9.62 -10.63
C ASN A 67 -3.72 11.04 -10.25
N ILE A 68 -3.18 11.27 -9.05
CA ILE A 68 -2.70 12.59 -8.59
C ILE A 68 -1.35 12.96 -9.22
N GLN A 69 -0.47 11.99 -9.48
CA GLN A 69 0.83 12.28 -10.09
C GLN A 69 0.68 12.80 -11.54
N SER A 70 -0.42 12.47 -12.20
CA SER A 70 -0.74 12.94 -13.56
C SER A 70 -1.12 14.43 -13.65
N SER A 71 -1.39 15.11 -12.53
CA SER A 71 -1.75 16.54 -12.52
C SER A 71 -0.59 17.49 -12.17
N SER A 72 0.64 16.98 -12.02
CA SER A 72 1.84 17.80 -11.78
C SER A 72 2.53 18.17 -13.09
N SER A 73 1.92 19.10 -13.84
CA SER A 73 2.52 19.71 -15.03
C SER A 73 3.12 21.08 -14.68
N SER A 74 4.45 21.16 -14.76
CA SER A 74 5.39 22.29 -14.71
C SER A 74 4.90 23.73 -14.41
N THR A 75 5.41 24.32 -13.32
CA THR A 75 5.80 25.74 -13.31
C THR A 75 7.32 25.83 -13.17
N SER A 76 8.01 25.94 -14.29
CA SER A 76 9.44 26.26 -14.34
C SER A 76 9.64 27.51 -15.19
N ILE A 77 9.95 28.62 -14.54
CA ILE A 77 11.11 29.49 -14.82
C ILE A 77 11.00 30.68 -13.85
N GLY A 78 11.88 30.68 -12.85
CA GLY A 78 12.12 31.84 -12.01
C GLY A 78 12.79 32.96 -12.81
N GLY A 79 12.40 34.18 -12.48
CA GLY A 79 13.18 35.42 -12.56
C GLY A 79 14.18 35.61 -13.70
N VAL A 80 13.77 36.30 -14.75
CA VAL A 80 14.64 37.23 -15.51
C VAL A 80 13.84 38.51 -15.79
N GLY A 81 14.46 39.65 -15.50
CA GLY A 81 13.82 40.94 -15.25
C GLY A 81 13.01 41.56 -16.39
N ARG A 82 12.13 42.48 -15.99
CA ARG A 82 11.63 43.56 -16.84
C ARG A 82 12.85 44.42 -17.21
N PRO A 83 13.09 44.71 -18.50
CA PRO A 83 12.75 46.06 -18.93
C PRO A 83 12.05 46.10 -20.29
N ASN A 84 11.23 47.13 -20.36
CA ASN A 84 10.51 47.67 -21.51
C ASN A 84 11.34 47.63 -22.81
N GLY A 85 10.89 46.90 -23.83
CA GLY A 85 11.56 46.79 -25.13
C GLY A 85 10.57 46.73 -26.28
N LYS A 86 10.32 47.90 -26.88
CA LYS A 86 9.49 48.14 -28.06
C LYS A 86 9.96 47.28 -29.24
N LEU A 87 9.15 46.34 -29.71
CA LEU A 87 9.38 45.63 -30.96
C LEU A 87 8.33 46.06 -31.99
N SER A 88 8.77 46.89 -32.94
CA SER A 88 8.01 47.29 -34.12
C SER A 88 7.91 46.12 -35.10
N LEU A 89 6.68 45.74 -35.47
CA LEU A 89 6.43 44.87 -36.63
C LEU A 89 6.67 45.66 -37.93
N LYS A 90 7.57 45.14 -38.77
CA LYS A 90 7.63 45.30 -40.24
C LYS A 90 7.95 43.88 -40.76
N LYS A 91 7.38 43.37 -41.84
CA LYS A 91 6.78 43.94 -43.05
C LYS A 91 5.65 43.02 -43.51
#